data_AF-A0A550GWY0-F1
#
_entry.id   AF-A0A550GWY0-F1
#
_cell.length_a   1.000
_cell.length_b   1.000
_cell.length_c   1.000
_cell.angle_alpha   90.00
_cell.angle_beta   90.00
_cell.angle_gamma   90.00
#
_symmetry.space_group_name_H-M   'P 1'
#
loop_
_entity.id
_entity.type
_entity.pdbx_description
1 polymer ?
#
loop_
_entity_poly.entity_id
_entity_poly.type
_entity_poly.pdbx_seq_one_letter_code
_entity_poly.pdbx_strand_id
1 'polypeptide(L)'
;MTELTHFGILGMKWGVRRKGGKSGRVESADSKTANRLRKKSLSELSNAELKTLTQRMQLEQQYKSLSAPKKSRGQKVVEDVLSEVGKDYVKNFVASGVSKGATKLKPVVEAGVTAVLDAVFKKK
;
A
#
# COMPACT_ATOMS: atom_id res chain seq x y z
N MET A 1 -40.30 -14.75 -39.32
CA MET A 1 -39.88 -13.81 -38.26
C MET A 1 -40.32 -14.40 -36.94
N THR A 2 -39.39 -14.85 -36.11
CA THR A 2 -39.69 -15.31 -34.74
C THR A 2 -38.92 -14.39 -33.81
N GLU A 3 -39.62 -13.41 -33.25
CA GLU A 3 -39.03 -12.47 -32.30
C GLU A 3 -38.96 -13.16 -30.92
N LEU A 4 -37.76 -13.22 -30.35
CA LEU A 4 -37.52 -13.82 -29.04
C LEU A 4 -37.86 -12.80 -27.95
N THR A 5 -39.10 -12.81 -27.46
CA THR A 5 -39.52 -11.92 -26.37
C THR A 5 -39.16 -12.54 -25.02
N HIS A 6 -38.27 -11.87 -24.28
CA HIS A 6 -37.87 -12.28 -22.94
C HIS A 6 -38.78 -11.62 -21.90
N PHE A 7 -39.61 -12.41 -21.23
CA PHE A 7 -40.34 -11.97 -20.05
C PHE A 7 -39.45 -12.19 -18.80
N GLY A 8 -39.09 -11.10 -18.11
CA GLY A 8 -38.47 -11.20 -16.80
C GLY A 8 -39.44 -11.78 -15.78
N ILE A 9 -38.98 -12.66 -14.88
CA ILE A 9 -39.83 -13.24 -13.84
C ILE A 9 -40.24 -12.13 -12.86
N LEU A 10 -41.54 -11.81 -12.84
CA LEU A 10 -42.10 -10.76 -12.00
C LEU A 10 -41.86 -11.09 -10.52
N GLY A 11 -41.05 -10.27 -9.84
CA GLY A 11 -40.66 -10.47 -8.44
C GLY A 11 -39.17 -10.83 -8.24
N MET A 12 -38.47 -11.25 -9.29
CA MET A 12 -37.03 -11.49 -9.20
C MET A 12 -36.25 -10.19 -9.38
N LYS A 13 -35.64 -9.72 -8.28
CA LYS A 13 -34.81 -8.50 -8.24
C LYS A 13 -33.40 -8.74 -8.78
N TRP A 14 -33.29 -9.17 -10.03
CA TRP A 14 -32.02 -9.26 -10.73
C TRP A 14 -31.60 -7.86 -11.20
N GLY A 15 -30.77 -7.17 -10.40
CA GLY A 15 -30.30 -5.83 -10.75
C GLY A 15 -30.36 -4.79 -9.63
N VAL A 16 -30.83 -5.14 -8.44
CA VAL A 16 -30.73 -4.23 -7.28
C VAL A 16 -29.28 -4.19 -6.80
N ARG A 17 -28.49 -3.29 -7.37
CA ARG A 17 -27.21 -2.90 -6.81
C ARG A 17 -27.50 -2.14 -5.53
N ARG A 18 -27.05 -2.64 -4.39
CA ARG A 18 -26.99 -1.83 -3.17
C ARG A 18 -26.26 -0.55 -3.56
N LYS A 19 -26.91 0.62 -3.46
CA LYS A 19 -26.19 1.89 -3.57
C LYS A 19 -24.98 1.72 -2.67
N GLY A 20 -23.78 1.90 -3.23
CA GLY A 20 -22.53 1.92 -2.49
C GLY A 20 -22.50 3.11 -1.55
N GLY A 21 -23.47 3.20 -0.63
CA GLY A 21 -23.33 3.96 0.58
C GLY A 21 -22.08 3.40 1.21
N LYS A 22 -21.05 4.26 1.23
CA LYS A 22 -19.77 4.09 1.92
C LYS A 22 -19.94 2.95 2.92
N SER A 23 -19.41 1.77 2.60
CA SER A 23 -19.42 0.59 3.49
C SER A 23 -19.35 1.13 4.90
N GLY A 24 -20.39 0.89 5.72
CA GLY A 24 -20.71 1.57 6.99
C GLY A 24 -19.64 1.45 8.06
N ARG A 25 -18.40 1.81 7.74
CA ARG A 25 -17.28 1.96 8.62
C ARG A 25 -17.53 3.27 9.32
N VAL A 26 -18.13 3.17 10.50
CA VAL A 26 -18.29 4.30 11.40
C VAL A 26 -16.88 4.72 11.80
N GLU A 27 -16.36 5.74 11.11
CA GLU A 27 -15.10 6.37 11.50
C GLU A 27 -15.29 7.01 12.88
N SER A 28 -14.36 6.72 13.80
CA SER A 28 -14.35 7.36 15.11
C SER A 28 -14.24 8.88 14.97
N ALA A 29 -14.75 9.62 15.96
CA ALA A 29 -14.63 11.07 15.99
C ALA A 29 -13.16 11.51 15.84
N ASP A 30 -12.26 10.79 16.52
CA ASP A 30 -10.81 11.03 16.47
C ASP A 30 -10.20 10.77 15.09
N SER A 31 -10.73 9.79 14.34
CA SER A 31 -10.32 9.55 12.95
C SER A 31 -10.68 10.72 12.05
N LYS A 32 -11.89 11.28 12.23
CA LYS A 32 -12.37 12.42 11.46
C LYS A 32 -11.59 13.70 11.80
N THR A 33 -11.33 13.95 13.08
CA THR A 33 -10.54 15.11 13.51
C THR A 33 -9.12 15.01 12.97
N ALA A 34 -8.44 13.88 13.16
CA ALA A 34 -7.08 13.66 12.65
C ALA A 34 -7.00 13.82 11.12
N ASN A 35 -7.98 13.30 10.36
CA ASN A 35 -8.01 13.46 8.91
C ASN A 35 -8.23 14.91 8.47
N ARG A 36 -8.98 15.70 9.24
CA ARG A 36 -9.11 17.14 8.99
C ARG A 36 -7.82 17.89 9.31
N LEU A 37 -7.15 17.55 10.41
CA LEU A 37 -5.87 18.15 10.80
C LEU A 37 -4.75 17.84 9.80
N ARG A 38 -4.70 16.61 9.27
CA ARG A 38 -3.73 16.19 8.24
C ARG A 38 -3.83 16.98 6.93
N LYS A 39 -4.96 17.64 6.66
CA LYS A 39 -5.18 18.45 5.45
C LYS A 39 -4.72 19.90 5.60
N LYS A 40 -4.58 20.39 6.84
CA LYS A 40 -4.10 21.74 7.12
C LYS A 40 -2.60 21.83 6.88
N SER A 41 -2.10 23.01 6.55
CA SER A 41 -0.66 23.27 6.48
C SER A 41 -0.03 23.31 7.88
N LEU A 42 1.27 23.06 8.00
CA LEU A 42 1.97 23.08 9.30
C LEU A 42 1.85 24.44 10.01
N SER A 43 1.83 25.53 9.24
CA SER A 43 1.65 26.91 9.74
C SER A 43 0.26 27.19 10.31
N GLU A 44 -0.75 26.41 9.93
CA GLU A 44 -2.13 26.56 10.42
C GLU A 44 -2.44 25.70 11.65
N LEU A 45 -1.51 24.82 12.04
CA LEU A 45 -1.71 23.88 13.14
C LEU A 45 -1.21 24.46 14.47
N SER A 46 -2.05 24.37 15.49
CA SER A 46 -1.67 24.66 16.86
C SER A 46 -0.76 23.57 17.45
N ASN A 47 0.02 23.92 18.48
CA ASN A 47 0.88 22.96 19.18
C ASN A 47 0.11 21.77 19.76
N ALA A 48 -1.14 21.96 20.17
CA ALA A 48 -2.00 20.89 20.64
C ALA A 48 -2.38 19.93 19.49
N GLU A 49 -2.79 20.47 18.34
CA GLU A 49 -3.12 19.67 17.15
C GLU A 49 -1.90 18.85 16.66
N LEU A 50 -0.70 19.44 16.66
CA LEU A 50 0.54 18.72 16.32
C LEU A 50 0.80 17.55 17.26
N LYS A 51 0.66 17.73 18.58
CA LYS A 51 0.80 16.64 19.56
C LYS A 51 -0.18 15.51 19.28
N THR A 52 -1.44 15.82 18.99
CA THR A 52 -2.45 14.79 18.69
C THR A 52 -2.12 13.98 17.44
N LEU A 53 -1.63 14.63 16.38
CA LEU A 53 -1.22 13.94 15.15
C LEU A 53 0.00 13.06 15.36
N THR A 54 1.01 13.56 16.08
CA THR A 54 2.22 12.80 16.41
C THR A 54 1.88 11.57 17.25
N GLN A 55 1.09 11.74 18.30
CA GLN A 55 0.66 10.63 19.15
C GLN A 55 -0.12 9.59 18.35
N ARG A 56 -1.06 10.01 17.51
CA ARG A 56 -1.80 9.09 16.64
C ARG A 56 -0.87 8.34 15.69
N MET A 57 0.09 9.03 15.07
CA MET A 57 1.06 8.42 14.17
C MET A 57 1.91 7.35 14.89
N GLN A 58 2.38 7.66 16.09
CA GLN A 58 3.15 6.72 16.92
C GLN A 58 2.31 5.49 17.27
N LEU A 59 1.06 5.67 17.71
CA LEU A 59 0.15 4.56 18.01
C LEU A 59 -0.15 3.71 16.77
N GLU A 60 -0.37 4.33 15.61
CA GLU A 60 -0.57 3.61 14.36
C GLU A 60 0.67 2.79 13.96
N GLN A 61 1.88 3.32 14.17
CA GLN A 61 3.13 2.59 13.92
C GLN A 61 3.30 1.41 14.88
N GLN A 62 3.06 1.63 16.18
CA GLN A 62 3.12 0.59 17.21
C GLN A 62 2.09 -0.50 16.95
N TYR A 63 0.86 -0.14 16.62
CA TYR A 63 -0.17 -1.12 16.30
C TYR A 63 0.21 -1.94 15.06
N LYS A 64 0.74 -1.31 14.01
CA LYS A 64 1.21 -2.03 12.81
C LYS A 64 2.38 -2.96 13.12
N SER A 65 3.32 -2.56 13.98
CA SER A 65 4.45 -3.44 14.33
C SER A 65 4.01 -4.64 15.17
N LEU A 66 3.08 -4.42 16.11
CA LEU A 66 2.56 -5.47 16.99
C LEU A 66 1.55 -6.39 16.30
N SER A 67 0.73 -5.86 15.39
CA SER A 67 -0.32 -6.58 14.67
C SER A 67 0.13 -7.08 13.29
N ALA A 68 1.35 -6.74 12.84
CA ALA A 68 1.87 -7.29 11.58
C ALA A 68 1.95 -8.82 11.71
N PRO A 69 1.44 -9.58 10.73
CA PRO A 69 1.68 -11.02 10.69
C PRO A 69 3.19 -11.25 10.70
N LYS A 70 3.66 -12.18 11.56
CA LYS A 70 5.08 -12.54 11.63
C LYS A 70 5.56 -12.90 10.22
N LYS A 71 6.40 -12.05 9.62
CA LYS A 71 7.01 -12.32 8.32
C LYS A 71 7.72 -13.67 8.42
N SER A 72 7.49 -14.53 7.43
CA SER A 72 8.14 -15.85 7.42
C SER A 72 9.66 -15.69 7.32
N ARG A 73 10.42 -16.70 7.78
CA ARG A 73 11.89 -16.69 7.68
C ARG A 73 12.38 -16.39 6.26
N GLY A 74 11.71 -16.91 5.23
CA GLY A 74 12.04 -16.65 3.83
C GLY A 74 11.80 -15.20 3.41
N GLN A 75 10.69 -14.59 3.84
CA GLN A 75 10.42 -13.17 3.57
C GLN A 75 11.45 -12.24 4.22
N LYS A 76 11.97 -12.61 5.40
CA LYS A 76 13.03 -11.84 6.06
C LYS A 76 14.34 -11.90 5.28
N VAL A 77 14.75 -13.08 4.81
CA VAL A 77 15.97 -13.23 4.00
C VAL A 77 15.88 -12.42 2.71
N VAL A 78 14.71 -12.42 2.06
CA VAL A 78 14.46 -11.61 0.85
C VAL A 78 14.54 -10.12 1.17
N GLU A 79 13.97 -9.68 2.28
CA GLU A 79 14.03 -8.29 2.74
C GLU A 79 15.46 -7.86 3.06
N ASP A 80 16.24 -8.73 3.71
CA ASP A 80 17.65 -8.49 4.03
C ASP A 80 18.48 -8.35 2.75
N VAL A 81 18.39 -9.30 1.82
CA VAL A 81 19.08 -9.26 0.51
C VAL A 81 18.65 -8.04 -0.30
N LEU A 82 17.35 -7.74 -0.39
CA LEU A 82 16.85 -6.59 -1.11
C LEU A 82 17.34 -5.27 -0.50
N SER A 83 17.45 -5.20 0.84
CA SER A 83 17.94 -4.02 1.54
C SER A 83 19.44 -3.79 1.33
N GLU A 84 20.24 -4.85 1.29
CA GLU A 84 21.69 -4.79 1.02
C GLU A 84 21.95 -4.39 -0.42
N VAL A 85 21.28 -5.08 -1.35
CA VAL A 85 21.33 -4.78 -2.78
C VAL A 85 20.87 -3.33 -3.03
N GLY A 86 19.75 -2.90 -2.44
CA GLY A 86 19.27 -1.53 -2.54
C GLY A 86 20.25 -0.48 -2.01
N LYS A 87 20.92 -0.76 -0.87
CA LYS A 87 21.97 0.13 -0.33
C LYS A 87 23.16 0.23 -1.27
N ASP A 88 23.60 -0.87 -1.85
CA ASP A 88 24.74 -0.87 -2.78
C ASP A 88 24.37 -0.22 -4.11
N TYR A 89 23.15 -0.42 -4.61
CA TYR A 89 22.63 0.31 -5.77
C TYR A 89 22.58 1.82 -5.51
N VAL A 90 22.07 2.27 -4.36
CA VAL A 90 22.03 3.69 -4.01
C VAL A 90 23.44 4.25 -3.84
N LYS A 91 24.34 3.56 -3.15
CA LYS A 91 25.74 3.98 -2.99
C LYS A 91 26.44 4.11 -4.34
N ASN A 92 26.31 3.09 -5.19
CA ASN A 92 26.92 3.11 -6.51
C ASN A 92 26.29 4.18 -7.40
N PHE A 93 24.96 4.38 -7.34
CA PHE A 93 24.27 5.42 -8.10
C PHE A 93 24.69 6.83 -7.65
N VAL A 94 24.69 7.09 -6.34
CA VAL A 94 25.12 8.37 -5.74
C VAL A 94 26.60 8.63 -6.01
N ALA A 95 27.45 7.62 -5.87
CA ALA A 95 28.87 7.72 -6.19
C ALA A 95 29.12 7.89 -7.71
N SER A 96 28.24 7.36 -8.56
CA SER A 96 28.41 7.40 -10.02
C SER A 96 27.90 8.67 -10.71
N GLY A 97 27.18 9.57 -10.02
CA GLY A 97 26.77 10.86 -10.59
C GLY A 97 25.83 10.71 -11.81
N VAL A 98 24.54 10.93 -11.58
CA VAL A 98 23.45 11.16 -12.54
C VAL A 98 23.91 11.43 -13.98
N SER A 99 23.77 10.44 -14.88
CA SER A 99 23.31 10.63 -16.28
C SER A 99 23.52 9.41 -17.19
N LYS A 100 24.45 8.49 -16.92
CA LYS A 100 24.79 7.41 -17.91
C LYS A 100 24.48 5.96 -17.48
N GLY A 101 24.20 5.70 -16.21
CA GLY A 101 24.03 4.33 -15.67
C GLY A 101 22.61 3.76 -15.67
N ALA A 102 21.57 4.61 -15.76
CA ALA A 102 20.18 4.18 -15.53
C ALA A 102 19.64 3.17 -16.57
N THR A 103 20.19 3.16 -17.80
CA THR A 103 19.74 2.25 -18.87
C THR A 103 20.33 0.85 -18.76
N LYS A 104 21.53 0.69 -18.18
CA LYS A 104 22.18 -0.62 -17.98
C LYS A 104 21.74 -1.33 -16.71
N LEU A 105 21.21 -0.59 -15.72
CA LEU A 105 20.85 -1.15 -14.42
C LEU A 105 19.40 -1.65 -14.36
N LYS A 106 18.50 -1.13 -15.20
CA LYS A 106 17.12 -1.62 -15.32
C LYS A 106 17.01 -3.14 -15.53
N PRO A 107 17.70 -3.76 -16.51
CA PRO A 107 17.56 -5.19 -16.75
C PRO A 107 18.14 -6.04 -15.63
N VAL A 108 19.19 -5.59 -14.95
CA VAL A 108 19.83 -6.34 -13.84
C VAL A 108 18.96 -6.31 -12.58
N VAL A 109 18.37 -5.15 -12.29
CA VAL A 109 17.44 -5.01 -11.16
C VAL A 109 16.15 -5.79 -11.44
N GLU A 110 15.59 -5.71 -12.65
CA GLU A 110 14.41 -6.51 -13.03
C GLU A 110 14.70 -8.00 -12.97
N ALA A 111 15.85 -8.47 -13.46
CA ALA A 111 16.25 -9.87 -13.37
C ALA A 111 16.45 -10.35 -11.92
N GLY A 112 17.08 -9.53 -11.07
CA GLY A 112 17.27 -9.86 -9.65
C GLY A 112 15.93 -9.93 -8.90
N VAL A 113 15.04 -8.96 -9.13
CA VAL A 113 13.71 -8.92 -8.49
C VAL A 113 12.82 -10.07 -8.98
N THR A 114 12.84 -10.38 -10.28
CA THR A 114 12.06 -11.50 -10.85
C THR A 114 12.56 -12.86 -10.38
N ALA A 115 13.88 -13.09 -10.33
CA ALA A 115 14.43 -14.34 -9.82
C ALA A 115 14.11 -14.56 -8.34
N VAL A 116 14.13 -13.50 -7.53
CA VAL A 116 13.76 -13.56 -6.10
C VAL A 116 12.25 -13.78 -5.94
N LEU A 117 11.42 -13.11 -6.74
CA LEU A 117 9.98 -13.35 -6.74
C LEU A 117 9.62 -14.77 -7.18
N ASP A 118 10.25 -15.29 -8.22
CA ASP A 118 10.06 -16.67 -8.67
C ASP A 118 10.52 -17.66 -7.60
N ALA A 119 11.67 -17.45 -6.94
CA ALA A 119 12.11 -18.34 -5.86
C ALA A 119 11.17 -18.34 -4.64
N VAL A 120 10.49 -17.23 -4.37
CA VAL A 120 9.62 -17.05 -3.20
C VAL A 120 8.17 -17.46 -3.47
N PHE A 121 7.66 -17.21 -4.68
CA PHE A 121 6.28 -17.46 -5.06
C PHE A 121 6.07 -18.71 -5.92
N LYS A 122 7.13 -19.40 -6.35
CA LYS A 122 7.04 -20.73 -6.98
C LYS A 122 6.71 -21.79 -5.94
N LYS A 123 5.45 -21.76 -5.52
CA LYS A 123 4.75 -22.89 -4.92
C LYS A 123 4.36 -23.82 -6.07
N LYS A 124 4.52 -25.12 -5.84
CA LYS A 124 3.95 -26.22 -6.64
C LYS A 124 2.60 -25.87 -7.25
#